data_AF-A0A367GSD2-F1
#
_entry.id   AF-A0A367GSD2-F1
#
_cell.length_a   1.000
_cell.length_b   1.000
_cell.length_c   1.000
_cell.angle_alpha   90.00
_cell.angle_beta   90.00
_cell.angle_gamma   90.00
#
_symmetry.space_group_name_H-M   'P 1'
#
loop_
_entity.id
_entity.type
_entity.pdbx_description
1 polymer ?
#
loop_
_entity_poly.entity_id
_entity_poly.type
_entity_poly.pdbx_seq_one_letter_code
_entity_poly.pdbx_strand_id
1 'polypeptide(L)' 'MDSFTLAVRTNEEEHIFEVADYLHHDGERCKFKIYQAGELVASFEPDANGHLHVCKNPGGINNQVLHLLADKIEAHHFHE' A
#
# COMPACT_ATOMS: atom_id res chain seq x y z
N MET A 1 7.26 13.71 -0.63
CA MET A 1 6.35 12.75 0.02
C MET A 1 5.04 12.90 -0.69
N ASP A 2 4.74 11.94 -1.56
CA ASP A 2 3.43 11.87 -2.20
C ASP A 2 2.59 10.87 -1.40
N SER A 3 1.32 11.17 -1.19
CA SER A 3 0.43 10.28 -0.49
C SER A 3 -0.97 10.43 -1.04
N PHE A 4 -1.62 9.30 -1.27
CA PHE A 4 -2.97 9.26 -1.84
C PHE A 4 -3.84 8.29 -1.05
N THR A 5 -5.13 8.58 -1.00
CA THR A 5 -6.10 7.74 -0.32
C THR A 5 -6.79 6.80 -1.32
N LEU A 6 -6.79 5.50 -1.03
CA LEU A 6 -7.54 4.47 -1.72
C LEU A 6 -8.76 4.08 -0.90
N ALA A 7 -9.94 4.28 -1.47
CA ALA A 7 -11.16 3.68 -0.94
C ALA A 7 -11.33 2.25 -1.49
N VAL A 8 -11.41 1.27 -0.59
CA VAL A 8 -11.70 -0.13 -0.93
C VAL A 8 -13.04 -0.48 -0.29
N ARG A 9 -13.99 -0.92 -1.11
CA ARG A 9 -15.29 -1.41 -0.63
C ARG A 9 -15.23 -2.92 -0.49
N THR A 10 -15.48 -3.43 0.72
CA THR A 10 -15.63 -4.87 0.97
C THR A 10 -17.03 -5.14 1.49
N ASN A 11 -17.83 -5.89 0.72
CA ASN A 11 -19.22 -6.32 0.98
C ASN A 11 -20.19 -5.24 1.52
N GLU A 12 -20.01 -4.74 2.74
CA GLU A 12 -20.90 -3.81 3.43
C GLU A 12 -20.20 -2.56 4.00
N GLU A 13 -18.86 -2.48 3.95
CA GLU A 13 -18.09 -1.35 4.51
C GLU A 13 -17.09 -0.77 3.50
N GLU A 14 -17.03 0.56 3.43
CA GLU A 14 -16.01 1.30 2.68
C GLU A 14 -14.83 1.58 3.61
N HIS A 15 -13.71 0.92 3.35
CA HIS A 15 -12.47 1.15 4.07
C HIS A 15 -11.61 2.14 3.30
N ILE A 16 -11.34 3.29 3.91
CA ILE A 16 -10.40 4.27 3.38
C ILE A 16 -9.01 3.91 3.90
N PHE A 17 -8.11 3.69 2.96
CA PHE A 17 -6.69 3.44 3.20
C PHE A 17 -5.90 4.63 2.69
N GLU A 18 -4.94 5.11 3.47
CA GLU A 18 -4.01 6.15 3.07
C GLU A 18 -2.68 5.49 2.72
N VAL A 19 -2.26 5.66 1.47
CA VAL A 19 -0.98 5.18 0.97
C VAL A 19 -0.01 6.35 0.95
N ALA A 20 1.08 6.23 1.71
CA ALA A 20 2.16 7.21 1.71
C ALA A 20 3.40 6.62 1.00
N ASP A 21 3.85 7.29 -0.05
CA ASP A 21 5.11 7.02 -0.72
C ASP A 21 6.23 7.76 0.03
N TYR A 22 7.04 6.98 0.75
CA TYR A 22 8.27 7.47 1.34
C TYR A 22 9.38 7.26 0.32
N LEU A 23 9.61 8.30 -0.50
CA LEU A 23 10.75 8.42 -1.41
C LEU A 23 12.07 8.19 -0.66
N HIS A 24 12.54 6.94 -0.73
CA HIS A 24 13.93 6.50 -0.74
C HIS A 24 14.92 7.44 -0.05
N HIS A 25 14.83 7.54 1.27
CA HIS A 25 16.00 7.87 2.08
C HIS A 25 16.34 6.60 2.87
N ASP A 26 17.54 6.09 2.65
CA ASP A 26 18.22 5.18 3.58
C ASP A 26 17.64 3.76 3.74
N GLY A 27 17.81 2.90 2.73
CA GLY A 27 17.89 1.45 2.93
C GLY A 27 16.65 0.73 3.47
N GLU A 28 15.52 1.42 3.67
CA GLU A 28 14.25 0.81 4.04
C GLU A 28 13.65 0.13 2.81
N ARG A 29 13.57 -1.21 2.86
CA ARG A 29 12.93 -2.03 1.82
C ARG A 29 11.47 -1.63 1.60
N CYS A 30 10.74 -1.27 2.66
CA CYS A 30 9.34 -0.86 2.55
C CYS A 30 9.19 0.59 2.07
N LYS A 31 8.83 0.78 0.80
CA LYS A 31 8.64 2.11 0.18
C LYS A 31 7.25 2.72 0.43
N PHE A 32 6.20 1.89 0.40
CA PHE A 32 4.82 2.34 0.55
C PHE A 32 4.30 1.93 1.93
N LYS A 33 3.68 2.87 2.63
CA LYS A 33 3.05 2.62 3.95
C LYS A 33 1.55 2.85 3.85
N ILE A 34 0.77 1.94 4.41
CA ILE A 34 -0.68 1.89 4.28
C ILE A 34 -1.25 2.09 5.67
N TYR A 35 -1.98 3.17 5.81
CA TYR A 35 -2.63 3.56 7.04
C TYR A 35 -4.14 3.39 6.89
N GLN A 36 -4.78 2.91 7.94
CA GLN A 36 -6.24 2.86 8.05
C GLN A 36 -6.62 3.57 9.33
N ALA A 37 -7.49 4.57 9.25
CA ALA A 37 -7.87 5.41 10.40
C ALA A 37 -6.66 6.01 11.18
N GLY A 38 -5.53 6.24 10.49
CA GLY A 38 -4.29 6.75 11.08
C GLY A 38 -3.34 5.68 11.65
N GLU A 39 -3.72 4.40 11.61
CA GLU A 39 -2.89 3.29 12.08
C GLU A 39 -2.22 2.57 10.91
N LEU A 40 -0.92 2.26 11.02
CA LEU A 40 -0.19 1.50 10.01
C LEU A 40 -0.71 0.06 9.99
N VAL A 41 -1.46 -0.30 8.95
CA VAL A 41 -2.01 -1.65 8.79
C VAL A 41 -1.18 -2.53 7.86
N ALA A 42 -0.53 -1.93 6.86
CA ALA A 42 0.31 -2.66 5.92
C ALA A 42 1.45 -1.79 5.35
N SER A 43 2.40 -2.41 4.67
CA SER A 43 3.49 -1.74 3.94
C SER A 43 3.85 -2.56 2.71
N PHE A 44 4.13 -1.91 1.58
CA PHE A 44 4.64 -2.54 0.36
C PHE A 44 6.08 -2.14 0.05
N GLU A 45 6.81 -3.07 -0.55
CA GLU A 45 8.14 -2.87 -1.10
C GLU A 45 8.16 -3.18 -2.61
N PRO A 46 8.81 -2.36 -3.44
CA PRO A 46 9.10 -2.74 -4.81
C PRO A 46 10.20 -3.81 -4.81
N ASP A 47 9.94 -4.93 -5.48
CA ASP A 47 10.97 -5.94 -5.77
C ASP A 47 11.96 -5.42 -6.83
N ALA A 48 13.07 -6.12 -7.02
CA ALA A 48 14.06 -5.86 -8.07
C ALA A 48 13.45 -5.77 -9.48
N ASN A 49 12.31 -6.44 -9.70
CA ASN A 49 11.59 -6.42 -10.95
C ASN A 49 10.53 -5.29 -11.06
N GLY A 50 10.44 -4.41 -10.06
CA GLY A 50 9.54 -3.25 -10.03
C GLY A 50 8.12 -3.54 -9.53
N HIS A 51 7.82 -4.78 -9.13
CA HIS A 51 6.50 -5.17 -8.62
C HIS A 51 6.34 -4.86 -7.14
N LEU A 52 5.14 -4.44 -6.72
CA LEU A 52 4.86 -4.17 -5.30
C LEU A 52 4.50 -5.45 -4.55
N HIS A 53 5.34 -5.79 -3.57
CA HIS A 53 5.14 -6.92 -2.66
C HIS A 53 4.82 -6.44 -1.25
N VAL A 54 4.08 -7.24 -0.48
CA VAL A 54 3.85 -6.93 0.94
C VAL A 54 5.17 -7.04 1.70
N CYS A 55 5.57 -5.92 2.31
CA CYS A 55 6.74 -5.82 3.18
C CYS A 55 6.37 -6.16 4.63
N LYS A 56 5.30 -5.53 5.14
CA LYS A 56 4.78 -5.74 6.50
C LYS A 56 3.26 -5.72 6.51
N ASN A 57 2.66 -6.54 7.36
CA ASN A 57 1.21 -6.59 7.56
C ASN A 57 0.86 -6.68 9.06
N PRO A 58 1.20 -5.65 9.86
CA PRO A 58 0.88 -5.64 11.29
C PRO A 58 -0.63 -5.63 11.56
N GLY A 59 -1.43 -5.08 10.64
CA GLY A 59 -2.88 -5.02 10.76
C GLY A 59 -3.60 -6.34 10.44
N GLY A 60 -2.86 -7.39 10.04
CA GLY A 60 -3.47 -8.69 9.71
C GLY A 60 -4.43 -8.61 8.53
N ILE A 61 -4.22 -7.65 7.61
CA ILE A 61 -5.04 -7.47 6.42
C ILE A 61 -4.97 -8.73 5.57
N ASN A 62 -6.12 -9.17 5.05
CA ASN A 62 -6.19 -10.37 4.23
C ASN A 62 -5.31 -10.19 2.98
N ASN A 63 -4.55 -11.23 2.60
CA ASN A 63 -3.71 -11.26 1.41
C ASN A 63 -4.45 -10.81 0.14
N GLN A 64 -5.75 -11.09 0.04
CA GLN A 64 -6.55 -10.67 -1.12
C GLN A 64 -6.72 -9.14 -1.19
N VAL A 65 -6.89 -8.48 -0.03
CA VAL A 65 -6.95 -7.01 0.06
C VAL A 65 -5.59 -6.41 -0.16
N LEU A 66 -4.53 -7.02 0.37
CA LEU A 66 -3.15 -6.60 0.12
C LEU A 66 -2.80 -6.63 -1.37
N HIS A 67 -3.20 -7.69 -2.08
CA HIS A 67 -3.00 -7.79 -3.52
C HIS A 67 -3.80 -6.70 -4.27
N LEU A 68 -5.05 -6.45 -3.86
CA LEU A 68 -5.87 -5.40 -4.45
C LEU A 68 -5.29 -3.99 -4.24
N LEU A 69 -4.69 -3.75 -3.07
CA LEU A 69 -3.99 -2.50 -2.76
C LEU A 69 -2.74 -2.34 -3.62
N ALA A 70 -1.92 -3.40 -3.74
CA ALA A 70 -0.74 -3.38 -4.62
C ALA A 70 -1.13 -3.05 -6.06
N ASP A 71 -2.12 -3.76 -6.61
CA ASP A 71 -2.63 -3.54 -7.98
C ASP A 71 -3.14 -2.11 -8.18
N LYS A 72 -3.86 -1.55 -7.20
CA LYS A 72 -4.32 -0.15 -7.25
C LYS A 72 -3.18 0.87 -7.19
N ILE A 73 -2.17 0.61 -6.37
CA ILE A 73 -0.98 1.49 -6.26
C ILE A 73 -0.18 1.41 -7.57
N GLU A 74 0.04 0.22 -8.10
CA GLU A 74 0.69 -0.01 -9.39
C GLU A 74 -0.09 0.68 -10.52
N ALA A 75 -1.41 0.49 -10.59
CA ALA A 75 -2.25 1.15 -11.60
C ALA A 75 -2.23 2.69 -11.51
N HIS A 76 -1.98 3.25 -10.33
CA HIS A 76 -1.82 4.68 -10.14
C HIS A 76 -0.42 5.17 -10.56
N HIS A 77 0.62 4.39 -10.29
CA HIS A 77 2.02 4.75 -10.55
C HIS A 77 2.53 4.38 -11.96
N PHE A 78 1.96 3.36 -12.62
CA PHE A 78 2.42 2.86 -13.93
C PHE A 78 1.67 3.46 -15.13
N HIS A 79 0.84 4.49 -14.91
CA HIS A 79 0.09 5.15 -15.98
C HIS A 79 0.81 6.42 -16.50
N GLU A 80 2.13 6.36 -16.63
CA GLU A 80 2.94 7.37 -17.34
C GLU A 80 3.59 6.80 -18.61
#